data_AF-A0A9D2K3G4-F1
#
_entry.id   AF-A0A9D2K3G4-F1
#
_cell.length_a   1.000
_cell.length_b   1.000
_cell.length_c   1.000
_cell.angle_alpha   90.00
_cell.angle_beta   90.00
_cell.angle_gamma   90.00
#
_symmetry.space_group_name_H-M   'P 1'
#
loop_
_entity.id
_entity.type
_entity.pdbx_description
1 polymer ?
#
loop_
_entity_poly.entity_id
_entity_poly.type
_entity_poly.pdbx_seq_one_letter_code
_entity_poly.pdbx_strand_id
1 'polypeptide(L)'
;MKWILGEDYCAMGREIEELREEISHIWSLLKSPRRHTASGHNDTMADGVATVVDLEKILEQKINEYGDLRMKVESIIEQFPSVERRLLRMRYIRRFTWLQIANRLYCDESTCRRMHRRLVRKLNEEA
;
A
#
# COMPACT_ATOMS: atom_id res chain seq x y z
N MET A 1 7.54 17.67 12.28
CA MET A 1 6.79 16.99 11.18
C MET A 1 6.10 15.74 11.75
N LYS A 2 4.82 15.45 11.49
CA LYS A 2 4.17 14.23 12.05
C LYS A 2 4.60 13.00 11.23
N TRP A 3 4.99 11.88 11.85
CA TRP A 3 5.30 10.59 11.19
C TRP A 3 4.04 9.99 10.54
N ILE A 4 3.64 10.58 9.41
CA ILE A 4 2.51 10.17 8.58
C ILE A 4 3.03 9.31 7.41
N LEU A 5 4.29 9.52 6.98
CA LEU A 5 4.93 8.83 5.85
C LEU A 5 4.81 7.30 5.88
N GLY A 6 4.99 6.66 7.04
CA GLY A 6 4.83 5.20 7.15
C GLY A 6 3.39 4.72 6.98
N GLU A 7 2.42 5.49 7.47
CA GLU A 7 1.00 5.19 7.28
C GLU A 7 0.57 5.50 5.84
N ASP A 8 1.06 6.60 5.24
CA ASP A 8 0.84 6.96 3.84
C ASP A 8 1.38 5.87 2.90
N TYR A 9 2.56 5.32 3.19
CA TYR A 9 3.14 4.20 2.45
C TYR A 9 2.23 2.97 2.49
N CYS A 10 1.73 2.62 3.68
CA CYS A 10 0.78 1.51 3.82
C CYS A 10 -0.54 1.77 3.09
N ALA A 11 -1.04 3.01 3.10
CA ALA A 11 -2.28 3.40 2.46
C ALA A 11 -2.17 3.36 0.94
N MET A 12 -1.16 4.01 0.37
CA MET A 12 -0.88 4.02 -1.07
C MET A 12 -0.67 2.60 -1.59
N GLY A 13 0.04 1.77 -0.84
CA GLY A 13 0.22 0.39 -1.23
C GLY A 13 -0.99 -0.53 -1.00
N ARG A 14 -2.09 -0.07 -0.38
CA ARG A 14 -3.41 -0.73 -0.45
C ARG A 14 -4.17 -0.25 -1.68
N GLU A 15 -4.14 1.05 -1.94
CA GLU A 15 -4.77 1.65 -3.12
C GLU A 15 -4.23 1.06 -4.43
N ILE A 16 -2.91 0.78 -4.51
CA ILE A 16 -2.32 0.06 -5.65
C ILE A 16 -2.91 -1.35 -5.82
N GLU A 17 -3.20 -2.05 -4.73
CA GLU A 17 -3.81 -3.39 -4.79
C GLU A 17 -5.27 -3.29 -5.24
N GLU A 18 -6.02 -2.33 -4.69
CA GLU A 18 -7.42 -2.06 -5.06
C GLU A 18 -7.53 -1.71 -6.55
N LEU A 19 -6.64 -0.86 -7.09
CA LEU A 19 -6.59 -0.54 -8.52
C LEU A 19 -6.27 -1.76 -9.39
N ARG A 20 -5.38 -2.64 -8.94
CA ARG A 20 -5.07 -3.90 -9.65
C ARG A 20 -6.27 -4.82 -9.69
N GLU A 21 -6.99 -4.94 -8.57
CA GLU A 21 -8.22 -5.73 -8.48
C GLU A 21 -9.31 -5.17 -9.40
N GLU A 22 -9.50 -3.84 -9.43
CA GLU A 22 -10.46 -3.16 -10.30
C GLU A 22 -10.15 -3.38 -11.79
N ILE A 23 -8.89 -3.15 -12.21
CA ILE A 23 -8.45 -3.41 -13.59
C ILE A 23 -8.71 -4.88 -13.97
N SER A 24 -8.34 -5.81 -13.09
CA SER A 24 -8.56 -7.25 -13.30
C SER A 24 -10.06 -7.58 -13.41
N HIS A 25 -10.90 -6.95 -12.58
CA HIS A 25 -12.34 -7.14 -12.60
C HIS A 25 -12.95 -6.66 -13.93
N ILE A 26 -12.58 -5.47 -14.40
CA ILE A 26 -13.05 -4.95 -15.69
C ILE A 26 -12.59 -5.85 -16.84
N TRP A 27 -11.32 -6.29 -16.83
CA TRP A 27 -10.81 -7.27 -17.81
C TRP A 27 -11.61 -8.58 -17.80
N SER A 28 -12.00 -9.07 -16.64
CA SER A 28 -12.84 -10.28 -16.51
C SER A 28 -14.23 -10.07 -17.12
N LEU A 29 -14.86 -8.92 -16.85
CA LEU A 29 -16.17 -8.57 -17.42
C LEU A 29 -16.13 -8.44 -18.95
N LEU A 30 -15.05 -7.87 -19.51
CA LEU A 30 -14.87 -7.73 -20.95
C LEU A 30 -14.65 -9.09 -21.65
N LYS A 31 -13.95 -10.02 -20.99
CA LYS A 31 -13.66 -11.37 -21.53
C LYS A 31 -14.83 -12.35 -21.37
N SER A 32 -15.80 -12.04 -20.52
CA SER A 32 -16.95 -12.91 -20.26
C SER A 32 -17.89 -12.96 -21.47
N PRO A 33 -18.36 -14.15 -21.92
CA PRO A 33 -19.31 -14.26 -23.03
C PRO A 33 -20.64 -13.59 -22.65
N ARG A 34 -20.92 -12.41 -23.20
CA ARG A 34 -22.23 -11.77 -23.03
C ARG A 34 -23.28 -12.59 -23.76
N ARG A 35 -24.32 -13.06 -23.05
CA ARG A 35 -25.52 -13.61 -23.69
C ARG A 35 -26.14 -12.51 -24.56
N HIS A 36 -26.19 -12.73 -25.86
CA HIS A 36 -26.61 -11.75 -26.85
C HIS A 36 -28.01 -11.20 -26.55
N THR A 37 -28.11 -9.91 -26.27
CA THR A 37 -29.28 -9.10 -26.65
C THR A 37 -28.82 -8.11 -27.70
N ALA A 38 -29.39 -8.23 -28.90
CA ALA A 38 -29.01 -7.43 -30.05
C ALA A 38 -29.46 -5.98 -29.85
N SER A 39 -28.51 -5.05 -29.68
CA SER A 39 -28.52 -3.65 -30.15
C SER A 39 -27.34 -2.88 -29.52
N GLY A 40 -26.46 -2.26 -30.33
CA GLY A 40 -25.48 -1.25 -29.86
C GLY A 40 -24.08 -1.72 -29.38
N HIS A 41 -23.58 -2.89 -29.81
CA HIS A 41 -22.52 -3.64 -29.14
C HIS A 41 -21.06 -3.10 -29.19
N ASN A 42 -20.70 -2.17 -30.09
CA ASN A 42 -19.30 -1.77 -30.25
C ASN A 42 -18.82 -0.70 -29.27
N ASP A 43 -19.67 0.26 -28.90
CA ASP A 43 -19.24 1.40 -28.07
C ASP A 43 -18.93 0.96 -26.63
N THR A 44 -19.71 0.02 -26.06
CA THR A 44 -19.49 -0.42 -24.66
C THR A 44 -18.19 -1.19 -24.45
N MET A 45 -17.70 -1.91 -25.47
CA MET A 45 -16.41 -2.59 -25.40
C MET A 45 -15.26 -1.59 -25.55
N ALA A 46 -15.38 -0.62 -26.46
CA ALA A 46 -14.40 0.45 -26.63
C ALA A 46 -14.27 1.31 -25.35
N ASP A 47 -15.39 1.67 -24.73
CA ASP A 47 -15.43 2.43 -23.47
C ASP A 47 -14.78 1.67 -22.31
N GLY A 48 -15.03 0.36 -22.21
CA GLY A 48 -14.42 -0.49 -21.19
C GLY A 48 -12.90 -0.61 -21.35
N VAL A 49 -12.42 -0.74 -22.59
CA VAL A 49 -10.97 -0.76 -22.87
C VAL A 49 -10.34 0.61 -22.58
N ALA A 50 -11.00 1.72 -22.95
CA ALA A 50 -10.51 3.06 -22.63
C ALA A 50 -10.38 3.27 -21.12
N THR A 51 -11.38 2.83 -20.34
CA THR A 51 -11.36 2.88 -18.88
C THR A 51 -10.18 2.11 -18.30
N VAL A 52 -9.93 0.88 -18.79
CA VAL A 52 -8.78 0.08 -18.37
C VAL A 52 -7.46 0.80 -18.65
N VAL A 53 -7.30 1.36 -19.85
CA VAL A 53 -6.08 2.08 -20.23
C VAL A 53 -5.82 3.27 -19.30
N ASP A 54 -6.85 4.00 -18.91
CA ASP A 54 -6.69 5.14 -18.00
C ASP A 54 -6.39 4.69 -16.56
N LEU A 55 -7.02 3.63 -16.07
CA LEU A 55 -6.69 3.03 -14.77
C LEU A 55 -5.27 2.47 -14.74
N GLU A 56 -4.79 1.86 -15.83
CA GLU A 56 -3.42 1.36 -15.95
C GLU A 56 -2.39 2.49 -15.87
N LYS A 57 -2.66 3.65 -16.50
CA LYS A 57 -1.81 4.84 -16.36
C LYS A 57 -1.77 5.36 -14.91
N ILE A 58 -2.91 5.43 -14.25
CA ILE A 58 -2.99 5.85 -12.83
C ILE A 58 -2.20 4.88 -11.95
N LEU A 59 -2.35 3.58 -12.19
CA LEU A 59 -1.62 2.53 -11.48
C LEU A 59 -0.10 2.67 -11.68
N GLU A 60 0.36 2.91 -12.90
CA GLU A 60 1.78 3.13 -13.20
C GLU A 60 2.34 4.35 -12.46
N GLN A 61 1.62 5.48 -12.50
CA GLN A 61 2.01 6.67 -11.75
C GLN A 61 2.12 6.37 -10.24
N LYS A 62 1.12 5.70 -9.65
CA LYS A 62 1.13 5.35 -8.23
C LYS A 62 2.24 4.37 -7.87
N ILE A 63 2.59 3.42 -8.74
CA ILE A 63 3.72 2.50 -8.52
C ILE A 63 5.03 3.30 -8.41
N ASN A 64 5.24 4.30 -9.27
CA ASN A 64 6.41 5.16 -9.21
C ASN A 64 6.45 5.96 -7.91
N GLU A 65 5.34 6.63 -7.55
CA GLU A 65 5.20 7.38 -6.29
C GLU A 65 5.42 6.49 -5.06
N TYR A 66 4.91 5.25 -5.09
CA TYR A 66 5.09 4.26 -4.04
C TYR A 66 6.55 3.81 -3.92
N GLY A 67 7.27 3.70 -5.02
CA GLY A 67 8.71 3.43 -5.05
C GLY A 67 9.50 4.54 -4.35
N ASP A 68 9.23 5.80 -4.70
CA ASP A 68 9.87 6.95 -4.06
C ASP A 68 9.55 7.04 -2.57
N LEU A 69 8.28 6.81 -2.20
CA LEU A 69 7.86 6.81 -0.82
C LEU A 69 8.51 5.67 -0.02
N ARG A 70 8.66 4.49 -0.63
CA ARG A 70 9.38 3.36 -0.02
C ARG A 70 10.81 3.74 0.32
N MET A 71 11.53 4.37 -0.61
CA MET A 71 12.91 4.80 -0.42
C MET A 71 13.03 5.79 0.74
N LYS A 72 12.11 6.78 0.82
CA LYS A 72 12.05 7.73 1.93
C LYS A 72 11.80 7.03 3.27
N VAL A 73 10.84 6.10 3.33
CA VAL A 73 10.52 5.35 4.55
C VAL A 73 11.69 4.47 4.99
N GLU A 74 12.30 3.71 4.09
CA GLU A 74 13.46 2.86 4.41
C GLU A 74 14.66 3.70 4.89
N SER A 75 14.94 4.83 4.24
CA SER A 75 16.01 5.75 4.65
C SER A 75 15.83 6.26 6.09
N ILE A 76 14.61 6.61 6.48
CA ILE A 76 14.34 7.06 7.86
C ILE A 76 14.44 5.88 8.84
N ILE A 77 13.89 4.72 8.48
CA ILE A 77 13.96 3.51 9.29
C ILE A 77 15.43 3.11 9.56
N GLU A 78 16.32 3.29 8.60
CA GLU A 78 17.74 2.95 8.71
C GLU A 78 18.49 3.76 9.77
N GLN A 79 18.00 4.95 10.13
CA GLN A 79 18.61 5.81 11.16
C GLN A 79 18.45 5.23 12.57
N PHE A 80 17.49 4.31 12.78
CA PHE A 80 17.21 3.73 14.09
C PHE A 80 18.11 2.53 14.43
N PRO A 81 18.39 2.29 15.73
CA PRO A 81 19.01 1.06 16.23
C PRO A 81 18.28 -0.22 15.76
N SER A 82 18.99 -1.35 15.81
CA SER A 82 18.57 -2.64 15.22
C SER A 82 17.15 -3.09 15.62
N VAL A 83 16.77 -2.98 16.90
CA VAL A 83 15.46 -3.41 17.40
C VAL A 83 14.34 -2.47 16.93
N GLU A 84 14.56 -1.16 17.05
CA GLU A 84 13.60 -0.13 16.66
C GLU A 84 13.37 -0.16 15.13
N ARG A 85 14.47 -0.28 14.36
CA ARG A 85 14.47 -0.50 12.91
C ARG A 85 13.67 -1.75 12.52
N ARG A 86 13.90 -2.87 13.21
CA ARG A 86 13.21 -4.14 12.95
C ARG A 86 11.70 -4.00 13.20
N LEU A 87 11.31 -3.35 14.30
CA LEU A 87 9.91 -3.07 14.61
C LEU A 87 9.24 -2.25 13.51
N LEU A 88 9.87 -1.15 13.07
CA LEU A 88 9.31 -0.28 12.01
C LEU A 88 9.22 -1.00 10.66
N ARG A 89 10.25 -1.77 10.25
CA ARG A 89 10.19 -2.58 9.03
C ARG A 89 9.05 -3.60 9.07
N MET A 90 8.88 -4.30 10.20
CA MET A 90 7.79 -5.25 10.33
C MET A 90 6.42 -4.57 10.27
N ARG A 91 6.29 -3.39 10.89
CA ARG A 91 5.03 -2.64 10.91
C ARG A 91 4.64 -2.07 9.54
N TYR A 92 5.58 -1.44 8.85
CA TYR A 92 5.28 -0.65 7.64
C TYR A 92 5.65 -1.37 6.35
N ILE A 93 6.82 -1.99 6.27
CA ILE A 93 7.28 -2.68 5.06
C ILE A 93 6.61 -4.05 4.91
N ARG A 94 6.54 -4.82 6.00
CA ARG A 94 5.91 -6.15 6.01
C ARG A 94 4.42 -6.12 6.35
N ARG A 95 3.90 -4.95 6.78
CA ARG A 95 2.49 -4.74 7.17
C ARG A 95 1.97 -5.75 8.20
N PHE A 96 2.84 -6.21 9.11
CA PHE A 96 2.45 -7.15 10.16
C PHE A 96 1.55 -6.49 11.21
N THR A 97 0.65 -7.29 11.78
CA THR A 97 -0.16 -6.90 12.93
C THR A 97 0.71 -6.78 14.18
N TRP A 98 0.23 -6.05 15.19
CA TRP A 98 0.94 -5.94 16.46
C TRP A 98 1.20 -7.30 17.11
N LEU A 99 0.25 -8.24 17.02
CA LEU A 99 0.41 -9.62 17.48
C LEU A 99 1.56 -10.34 16.76
N GLN A 100 1.60 -10.23 15.44
CA GLN A 100 2.64 -10.85 14.61
C GLN A 100 4.03 -10.28 14.91
N ILE A 101 4.12 -8.99 15.21
CA ILE A 101 5.37 -8.31 15.60
C ILE A 101 5.79 -8.77 17.01
N ALA A 102 4.86 -8.72 17.96
CA ALA A 102 5.04 -9.18 19.34
C ALA A 102 5.62 -10.60 19.40
N ASN A 103 5.00 -11.54 18.67
CA ASN A 103 5.49 -12.92 18.57
C ASN A 103 6.91 -13.03 18.00
N ARG A 104 7.30 -12.14 17.06
CA ARG A 104 8.65 -12.15 16.44
C ARG A 104 9.70 -11.43 17.28
N LEU A 105 9.28 -10.53 18.17
CA LEU A 105 10.14 -9.82 19.12
C LEU A 105 10.16 -10.47 20.50
N TYR A 106 9.43 -11.58 20.68
CA TYR A 106 9.29 -12.31 21.96
C TYR A 106 8.85 -11.39 23.11
N CYS A 107 7.86 -10.53 22.84
CA CYS A 107 7.31 -9.60 23.83
C CYS A 107 5.80 -9.37 23.62
N ASP A 108 5.13 -8.71 24.56
CA ASP A 108 3.70 -8.42 24.44
C ASP A 108 3.40 -7.32 23.42
N GLU A 109 2.20 -7.34 22.83
CA GLU A 109 1.76 -6.27 21.93
C GLU A 109 1.77 -4.89 22.62
N SER A 110 1.51 -4.85 23.93
CA SER A 110 1.55 -3.59 24.70
C SER A 110 2.96 -2.98 24.70
N THR A 111 4.00 -3.83 24.77
CA THR A 111 5.41 -3.43 24.70
C THR A 111 5.75 -2.92 23.31
N CYS A 112 5.36 -3.63 22.25
CA CYS A 112 5.53 -3.18 20.87
C CYS A 112 4.89 -1.80 20.63
N ARG A 113 3.64 -1.60 21.06
CA ARG A 113 2.93 -0.32 20.92
C ARG A 113 3.59 0.80 21.72
N ARG A 114 4.11 0.52 22.93
CA ARG A 114 4.87 1.51 23.72
C ARG A 114 6.16 1.93 23.02
N MET A 115 6.92 0.97 22.47
CA MET A 115 8.13 1.25 21.70
C MET A 115 7.80 2.08 20.46
N HIS A 116 6.79 1.70 19.71
CA HIS A 116 6.33 2.45 18.53
C HIS A 116 5.92 3.89 18.87
N ARG A 117 5.15 4.11 19.94
CA ARG A 117 4.78 5.47 20.37
C ARG A 117 6.00 6.33 20.71
N ARG A 118 7.02 5.74 21.35
CA ARG A 118 8.28 6.44 21.64
C ARG A 118 9.02 6.81 20.35
N LEU A 119 9.05 5.91 19.37
CA LEU A 119 9.68 6.14 18.07
C LEU A 119 8.99 7.25 17.28
N VAL A 120 7.65 7.19 17.18
CA VAL A 120 6.86 8.23 16.52
C VAL A 120 7.06 9.58 17.19
N ARG A 121 7.20 9.63 18.52
CA ARG A 121 7.50 10.87 19.23
C ARG A 121 8.87 11.43 18.85
N LYS A 122 9.92 10.61 18.89
CA LYS A 122 11.29 11.01 18.47
C LYS A 122 11.29 11.57 17.04
N LEU A 123 10.64 10.86 16.12
CA LEU A 123 10.50 11.27 14.72
C LEU A 123 9.79 12.62 14.54
N ASN A 124 8.87 12.97 15.45
CA ASN A 124 8.17 14.24 15.40
C ASN A 124 8.98 15.38 16.03
N GLU A 125 9.91 15.07 16.93
CA GLU A 125 10.77 16.04 17.64
C GLU A 125 12.03 16.38 16.83
N GLU A 126 12.55 15.43 16.04
CA GLU A 126 13.74 15.59 15.20
C GLU A 126 13.46 16.26 13.84
N ALA A 127 12.19 16.57 13.53
CA ALA A 127 11.74 17.06 12.22
C ALA A 127 10.96 18.38 12.30
#